data_AF-A0AA42ZVW5-F1
#
_entry.id   AF-A0AA42ZVW5-F1
#
_cell.length_a   1.000
_cell.length_b   1.000
_cell.length_c   1.000
_cell.angle_alpha   90.00
_cell.angle_beta   90.00
_cell.angle_gamma   90.00
#
_symmetry.space_group_name_H-M   'P 1'
#
loop_
_entity.id
_entity.type
_entity.pdbx_description
1 polymer ?
#
loop_
_entity_poly.entity_id
_entity_poly.type
_entity_poly.pdbx_seq_one_letter_code
_entity_poly.pdbx_strand_id
1 'polypeptide(L)'
;GYAGNRNNFYIFRPKKSGRFYFTPWGPDSAFADPGPFIHVPVPKSFKARGYLCERLWQLPEVRERYRKEMQRLLNDVWDEKKMLAQLQQVRTMTKPYSTVQDSAVDQAALSISEFIGARRGEVQAELDAPATDWPDLGAKFKPGAGKAMVVKGAFKGVFTEPGKDEAPGGDSALFASIPDSLLGTGEANITFMIEDETYKPFTRYGVRTTPGNPDFIRKDYPVIELIASSDSGHPPWRLLLILDPYQVAVGKNQLDIDHFTVWAQLTQGEPGSEHAQTTAFGISGSLELDEFSRQPGAPVSGRFELNMGAFKEARD
;
A
#
# COMPACT_ATOMS: atom_id res chain seq x y z
N GLY A 1 -3.39 8.06 -8.70
CA GLY A 1 -4.49 8.97 -8.34
C GLY A 1 -5.47 8.27 -7.41
N TYR A 2 -6.26 9.03 -6.64
CA TYR A 2 -7.13 8.50 -5.57
C TYR A 2 -7.94 7.26 -5.98
N ALA A 3 -8.61 7.32 -7.13
CA ALA A 3 -9.47 6.26 -7.64
C ALA A 3 -8.75 4.92 -7.92
N GLY A 4 -7.45 4.96 -8.22
CA GLY A 4 -6.66 3.78 -8.62
C GLY A 4 -5.74 3.23 -7.54
N ASN A 5 -5.00 4.08 -6.82
CA ASN A 5 -4.05 3.66 -5.78
C ASN A 5 -4.12 4.51 -4.50
N ARG A 6 -5.19 5.29 -4.31
CA ARG A 6 -5.43 6.13 -3.11
C ARG A 6 -4.31 7.15 -2.82
N ASN A 7 -3.47 7.46 -3.82
CA ASN A 7 -2.37 8.42 -3.74
C ASN A 7 -2.53 9.50 -4.84
N ASN A 8 -1.63 10.49 -4.90
CA ASN A 8 -1.49 11.44 -6.01
C ASN A 8 -2.72 12.36 -6.18
N PHE A 9 -3.16 12.97 -5.08
CA PHE A 9 -4.23 13.97 -5.08
C PHE A 9 -4.13 14.91 -3.88
N TYR A 10 -4.72 16.09 -4.04
CA TYR A 10 -5.09 16.98 -2.94
C TYR A 10 -6.60 17.06 -2.81
N ILE A 11 -7.06 17.45 -1.63
CA ILE A 11 -8.46 17.79 -1.38
C ILE A 11 -8.55 19.31 -1.20
N PHE A 12 -9.40 19.94 -2.01
CA PHE A 12 -9.71 21.36 -1.90
C PHE A 12 -11.17 21.56 -1.44
N ARG A 13 -11.38 22.42 -0.44
CA ARG A 13 -12.70 22.82 0.05
C ARG A 13 -12.91 24.33 -0.15
N PRO A 14 -13.56 24.77 -1.24
CA PRO A 14 -13.90 26.17 -1.39
C PRO A 14 -14.90 26.59 -0.29
N LYS A 15 -14.59 27.69 0.41
CA LYS A 15 -15.33 28.16 1.61
C LYS A 15 -16.85 28.18 1.47
N LYS A 16 -17.37 28.53 0.29
CA LYS A 16 -18.80 28.75 0.03
C LYS A 16 -19.54 27.54 -0.54
N SER A 17 -18.83 26.50 -0.98
CA SER A 17 -19.43 25.42 -1.77
C SER A 17 -20.12 24.34 -0.93
N GLY A 18 -19.74 24.21 0.35
CA GLY A 18 -20.12 23.06 1.18
C GLY A 18 -19.58 21.71 0.65
N ARG A 19 -18.70 21.71 -0.35
CA ARG A 19 -18.22 20.50 -1.04
C ARG A 19 -16.70 20.40 -1.01
N PHE A 20 -16.22 19.16 -1.11
CA PHE A 20 -14.82 18.84 -1.32
C PHE A 20 -14.59 18.48 -2.79
N TYR A 21 -13.41 18.85 -3.30
CA TYR A 21 -12.98 18.61 -4.66
C TYR A 21 -11.63 17.90 -4.64
N PHE A 22 -11.47 16.92 -5.50
CA PHE A 22 -10.19 16.25 -5.73
C PHE A 22 -9.41 17.01 -6.80
N THR A 23 -8.14 17.28 -6.52
CA THR A 23 -7.19 17.85 -7.49
C THR A 23 -6.08 16.83 -7.73
N PRO A 24 -5.82 16.40 -8.98
CA PRO A 24 -4.76 15.43 -9.25
C PRO A 24 -3.37 16.01 -8.98
N TRP A 25 -2.44 15.15 -8.58
CA TRP A 25 -1.02 15.47 -8.40
C TRP A 25 -0.17 14.35 -9.00
N GLY A 26 0.98 14.64 -9.62
CA GLY A 26 1.87 13.63 -10.21
C GLY A 26 1.20 12.66 -11.20
N PRO A 27 0.78 13.13 -12.39
CA PRO A 27 0.19 12.29 -13.44
C PRO A 27 1.26 11.67 -14.37
N ASP A 28 2.46 11.39 -13.87
CA ASP A 28 3.59 10.85 -14.64
C ASP A 28 3.27 9.50 -15.30
N SER A 29 2.44 8.70 -14.65
CA SER A 29 1.98 7.39 -15.15
C SER A 29 0.60 7.43 -15.84
N ALA A 30 0.13 8.60 -16.31
CA ALA A 30 -1.23 8.75 -16.84
C ALA A 30 -1.48 8.04 -18.18
N PHE A 31 -0.44 7.82 -18.99
CA PHE A 31 -0.51 7.10 -20.28
C PHE A 31 -0.07 5.63 -20.17
N ALA A 32 -0.14 5.06 -18.96
CA ALA A 32 0.14 3.66 -18.70
C ALA A 32 -1.12 2.90 -18.29
N ASP A 33 -1.18 1.61 -18.64
CA ASP A 33 -2.35 0.77 -18.37
C ASP A 33 -1.94 -0.67 -18.07
N PRO A 34 -2.44 -1.29 -16.98
CA PRO A 34 -3.36 -0.76 -15.96
C PRO A 34 -2.73 0.20 -14.92
N GLY A 35 -1.53 0.71 -15.21
CA GLY A 35 -0.73 1.55 -14.32
C GLY A 35 0.24 0.71 -13.48
N PRO A 36 1.28 1.33 -12.87
CA PRO A 36 2.40 0.59 -12.27
C PRO A 36 2.04 -0.28 -11.06
N PHE A 37 0.88 -0.07 -10.44
CA PHE A 37 0.45 -0.76 -9.21
C PHE A 37 -0.71 -1.73 -9.40
N ILE A 38 -1.07 -2.03 -10.66
CA ILE A 38 -2.10 -2.99 -11.00
C ILE A 38 -1.46 -4.00 -11.96
N HIS A 39 -1.59 -5.29 -11.66
CA HIS A 39 -0.97 -6.37 -12.46
C HIS A 39 -2.00 -7.36 -13.01
N VAL A 40 -3.27 -6.95 -13.04
CA VAL A 40 -4.39 -7.74 -13.59
C VAL A 40 -5.23 -6.88 -14.52
N PRO A 41 -5.94 -7.49 -15.47
CA PRO A 41 -6.93 -6.78 -16.27
C PRO A 41 -7.95 -6.08 -15.38
N VAL A 42 -8.20 -4.81 -15.68
CA VAL A 42 -9.22 -3.97 -15.03
C VAL A 42 -9.94 -3.15 -16.08
N PRO A 43 -11.16 -2.68 -15.78
CA PRO A 43 -11.83 -1.70 -16.62
C PRO A 43 -10.95 -0.50 -16.94
N LYS A 44 -11.05 -0.04 -18.18
CA LYS A 44 -10.33 1.10 -18.75
C LYS A 44 -11.05 2.42 -18.49
N SER A 45 -12.38 2.38 -18.47
CA SER A 45 -13.29 3.54 -18.33
C SER A 45 -13.41 4.07 -16.90
N PHE A 46 -13.09 3.27 -15.90
CA PHE A 46 -13.19 3.68 -14.49
C PHE A 46 -12.17 2.97 -13.61
N LYS A 47 -11.91 3.58 -12.45
CA LYS A 47 -11.16 2.98 -11.34
C LYS A 47 -11.97 3.17 -10.05
N ALA A 48 -12.15 2.12 -9.26
CA ALA A 48 -12.93 2.19 -8.02
C ALA A 48 -12.23 1.50 -6.84
N ARG A 49 -10.90 1.67 -6.72
CA ARG A 49 -10.12 1.12 -5.60
C ARG A 49 -10.17 2.01 -4.35
N GLY A 50 -10.38 3.32 -4.50
CA GLY A 50 -10.56 4.23 -3.37
C GLY A 50 -11.90 4.00 -2.68
N TYR A 51 -11.95 3.96 -1.35
CA TYR A 51 -13.16 3.64 -0.58
C TYR A 51 -14.38 4.48 -1.00
N LEU A 52 -14.20 5.79 -1.20
CA LEU A 52 -15.28 6.66 -1.68
C LEU A 52 -15.73 6.27 -3.09
N CYS A 53 -14.79 5.98 -4.01
CA CYS A 53 -15.11 5.57 -5.37
C CYS A 53 -15.85 4.23 -5.39
N GLU A 54 -15.41 3.25 -4.58
CA GLU A 54 -16.05 1.95 -4.43
C GLU A 54 -17.49 2.11 -3.93
N ARG A 55 -17.68 2.86 -2.84
CA ARG A 55 -19.01 3.11 -2.27
C ARG A 55 -19.92 3.85 -3.25
N LEU A 56 -19.40 4.87 -3.93
CA LEU A 56 -20.14 5.59 -4.95
C LEU A 56 -20.52 4.68 -6.14
N TRP A 57 -19.62 3.79 -6.55
CA TRP A 57 -19.89 2.85 -7.64
C TRP A 57 -20.93 1.78 -7.29
N GLN A 58 -21.27 1.57 -6.01
CA GLN A 58 -22.37 0.68 -5.63
C GLN A 58 -23.76 1.28 -5.93
N LEU A 59 -23.84 2.60 -6.19
CA LEU A 59 -25.08 3.30 -6.46
C LEU A 59 -25.38 3.32 -7.98
N PRO A 60 -26.49 2.71 -8.47
CA PRO A 60 -26.81 2.67 -9.89
C PRO A 60 -26.89 4.06 -10.55
N GLU A 61 -27.45 5.04 -9.84
CA GLU A 61 -27.55 6.42 -10.30
C GLU A 61 -26.19 7.10 -10.49
N VAL A 62 -25.19 6.72 -9.69
CA VAL A 62 -23.82 7.23 -9.84
C VAL A 62 -23.12 6.56 -11.01
N ARG A 63 -23.31 5.25 -11.23
CA ARG A 63 -22.78 4.55 -12.42
C ARG A 63 -23.27 5.23 -13.69
N GLU A 64 -24.57 5.47 -13.77
CA GLU A 64 -25.21 6.10 -14.92
C GLU A 64 -24.67 7.53 -15.16
N ARG A 65 -24.60 8.32 -14.09
CA ARG A 65 -24.05 9.69 -14.18
C ARG A 65 -22.58 9.69 -14.61
N TYR A 66 -21.76 8.81 -14.04
CA TYR A 66 -20.34 8.72 -14.38
C TYR A 66 -20.14 8.29 -15.84
N ARG A 67 -20.92 7.31 -16.32
CA ARG A 67 -20.82 6.83 -17.71
C ARG A 67 -21.22 7.90 -18.72
N LYS A 68 -22.25 8.70 -18.42
CA LYS A 68 -22.60 9.89 -19.22
C LYS A 68 -21.45 10.91 -19.25
N GLU A 69 -20.80 11.17 -18.12
CA GLU A 69 -19.65 12.08 -18.08
C GLU A 69 -18.45 11.51 -18.83
N MET A 70 -18.17 10.21 -18.74
CA MET A 70 -17.13 9.55 -19.53
C MET A 70 -17.39 9.66 -21.03
N GLN A 71 -18.62 9.45 -21.48
CA GLN A 71 -18.99 9.66 -22.88
C GLN A 71 -18.75 11.11 -23.31
N ARG A 72 -19.14 12.07 -22.47
CA ARG A 72 -18.90 13.49 -22.71
C ARG A 72 -17.40 13.79 -22.82
N LEU A 73 -16.58 13.24 -21.94
CA LEU A 73 -15.12 13.41 -21.98
C LEU A 73 -14.51 12.82 -23.26
N LEU A 74 -14.97 11.65 -23.71
CA LEU A 74 -14.55 11.09 -25.00
C LEU A 74 -14.93 12.03 -26.16
N ASN A 75 -16.14 12.57 -26.16
CA ASN A 75 -16.64 13.39 -27.27
C ASN A 75 -16.00 14.79 -27.32
N ASP A 76 -15.83 15.42 -26.17
CA ASP A 76 -15.54 16.85 -26.09
C ASP A 76 -14.08 17.16 -25.70
N VAL A 77 -13.40 16.24 -25.01
CA VAL A 77 -12.10 16.51 -24.37
C VAL A 77 -10.98 15.63 -24.91
N TRP A 78 -11.27 14.34 -25.13
CA TRP A 78 -10.32 13.41 -25.72
C TRP A 78 -10.17 13.73 -27.22
N ASP A 79 -9.07 14.37 -27.59
CA ASP A 79 -8.72 14.69 -28.99
C ASP A 79 -7.37 14.06 -29.30
N GLU A 80 -7.39 12.90 -29.97
CA GLU A 80 -6.21 12.12 -30.32
C GLU A 80 -5.25 12.93 -31.18
N LYS A 81 -5.75 13.70 -32.15
CA LYS A 81 -4.90 14.49 -33.04
C LYS A 81 -4.17 15.57 -32.25
N LYS A 82 -4.88 16.27 -31.38
CA LYS A 82 -4.29 17.32 -30.53
C LYS A 82 -3.28 16.75 -29.53
N MET A 83 -3.58 15.61 -28.90
CA MET A 83 -2.66 14.98 -27.95
C MET A 83 -1.40 14.44 -28.63
N LEU A 84 -1.52 13.80 -29.80
CA LEU A 84 -0.37 13.33 -30.57
C LEU A 84 0.49 14.51 -31.07
N ALA A 85 -0.14 15.62 -31.49
CA ALA A 85 0.58 16.84 -31.82
C ALA A 85 1.32 17.43 -30.60
N GLN A 86 0.68 17.42 -29.42
CA GLN A 86 1.32 17.87 -28.17
C GLN A 86 2.50 16.98 -27.78
N LEU A 87 2.38 15.65 -27.93
CA LEU A 87 3.48 14.71 -27.70
C LEU A 87 4.67 15.05 -28.61
N GLN A 88 4.42 15.26 -29.90
CA GLN A 88 5.48 15.62 -30.84
C GLN A 88 6.11 16.99 -30.50
N GLN A 89 5.29 17.98 -30.12
CA GLN A 89 5.79 19.28 -29.70
C GLN A 89 6.72 19.17 -28.49
N VAL A 90 6.32 18.43 -27.45
CA VAL A 90 7.14 18.21 -26.24
C VAL A 90 8.46 17.54 -26.62
N ARG A 91 8.43 16.49 -27.46
CA ARG A 91 9.65 15.82 -27.94
C ARG A 91 10.60 16.77 -28.66
N THR A 92 10.08 17.60 -29.56
CA THR A 92 10.90 18.59 -30.27
C THR A 92 11.50 19.62 -29.31
N MET A 93 10.72 20.09 -28.33
CA MET A 93 11.19 21.05 -27.34
C MET A 93 12.27 20.48 -26.40
N THR A 94 12.15 19.21 -26.00
CA THR A 94 13.06 18.59 -25.04
C THR A 94 14.29 17.96 -25.68
N LYS A 95 14.24 17.59 -26.97
CA LYS A 95 15.33 16.91 -27.67
C LYS A 95 16.72 17.57 -27.49
N PRO A 96 16.88 18.91 -27.61
CA PRO A 96 18.19 19.55 -27.44
C PRO A 96 18.78 19.43 -26.03
N TYR A 97 17.94 19.13 -25.03
CA TYR A 97 18.32 19.07 -23.61
C TYR A 97 18.31 17.63 -23.06
N SER A 98 17.93 16.65 -23.87
CA SER A 98 17.82 15.26 -23.44
C SER A 98 19.21 14.63 -23.33
N THR A 99 19.49 14.03 -22.17
CA THR A 99 20.63 13.13 -21.97
C THR A 99 20.26 11.65 -22.14
N VAL A 100 18.97 11.38 -22.39
CA VAL A 100 18.43 10.04 -22.61
C VAL A 100 18.67 9.63 -24.07
N GLN A 101 18.97 8.35 -24.29
CA GLN A 101 19.16 7.79 -25.64
C GLN A 101 17.89 7.95 -26.50
N ASP A 102 18.07 8.35 -27.76
CA ASP A 102 16.96 8.56 -28.71
C ASP A 102 16.06 7.32 -28.83
N SER A 103 16.63 6.12 -28.84
CA SER A 103 15.87 4.85 -28.89
C SER A 103 14.90 4.67 -27.71
N ALA A 104 15.30 5.05 -26.50
CA ALA A 104 14.45 4.97 -25.31
C ALA A 104 13.33 6.02 -25.35
N VAL A 105 13.64 7.23 -25.84
CA VAL A 105 12.64 8.29 -26.05
C VAL A 105 11.62 7.86 -27.11
N ASP A 106 12.08 7.24 -28.19
CA ASP A 106 11.22 6.75 -29.29
C ASP A 106 10.31 5.62 -28.81
N GLN A 107 10.83 4.69 -28.01
CA GLN A 107 10.02 3.62 -27.42
C GLN A 107 8.92 4.17 -26.48
N ALA A 108 9.27 5.13 -25.62
CA ALA A 108 8.29 5.78 -24.75
C ALA A 108 7.23 6.56 -25.55
N ALA A 109 7.65 7.28 -26.60
CA ALA A 109 6.75 8.01 -27.47
C ALA A 109 5.79 7.08 -28.24
N LEU A 110 6.28 5.93 -28.69
CA LEU A 110 5.45 4.90 -29.33
C LEU A 110 4.39 4.39 -28.34
N SER A 111 4.80 4.03 -27.13
CA SER A 111 3.87 3.55 -26.08
C SER A 111 2.76 4.57 -25.76
N ILE A 112 3.12 5.86 -25.63
CA ILE A 112 2.12 6.92 -25.41
C ILE A 112 1.20 7.08 -26.62
N SER A 113 1.74 6.99 -27.84
CA SER A 113 0.96 7.14 -29.08
C SER A 113 -0.05 5.99 -29.26
N GLU A 114 0.38 4.76 -28.99
CA GLU A 114 -0.49 3.58 -29.00
C GLU A 114 -1.60 3.69 -27.96
N PHE A 115 -1.26 4.11 -26.73
CA PHE A 115 -2.26 4.38 -25.69
C PHE A 115 -3.28 5.40 -26.16
N ILE A 116 -2.84 6.54 -26.71
CA ILE A 116 -3.73 7.61 -27.18
C ILE A 116 -4.68 7.09 -28.26
N GLY A 117 -4.14 6.36 -29.24
CA GLY A 117 -4.90 5.83 -30.37
C GLY A 117 -5.91 4.76 -29.99
N ALA A 118 -5.59 3.89 -29.01
CA ALA A 118 -6.46 2.79 -28.61
C ALA A 118 -7.53 3.19 -27.59
N ARG A 119 -7.22 4.13 -26.68
CA ARG A 119 -8.02 4.38 -25.45
C ARG A 119 -9.48 4.71 -25.73
N ARG A 120 -9.81 5.46 -26.79
CA ARG A 120 -11.20 5.76 -27.13
C ARG A 120 -11.99 4.49 -27.41
N GLY A 121 -11.46 3.61 -28.27
CA GLY A 121 -12.13 2.36 -28.63
C GLY A 121 -12.31 1.45 -27.42
N GLU A 122 -11.28 1.33 -26.58
CA GLU A 122 -11.33 0.54 -25.34
C GLU A 122 -12.40 1.05 -24.36
N VAL A 123 -12.44 2.37 -24.11
CA VAL A 123 -13.42 2.97 -23.21
C VAL A 123 -14.82 2.91 -23.81
N GLN A 124 -14.98 3.18 -25.11
CA GLN A 124 -16.28 3.12 -25.77
C GLN A 124 -16.89 1.72 -25.70
N ALA A 125 -16.09 0.67 -25.93
CA ALA A 125 -16.57 -0.70 -25.81
C ALA A 125 -17.13 -1.02 -24.41
N GLU A 126 -16.53 -0.46 -23.34
CA GLU A 126 -17.04 -0.60 -21.97
C GLU A 126 -18.27 0.27 -21.68
N LEU A 127 -18.42 1.40 -22.39
CA LEU A 127 -19.60 2.27 -22.30
C LEU A 127 -20.81 1.72 -23.09
N ASP A 128 -20.57 0.90 -24.11
CA ASP A 128 -21.62 0.26 -24.92
C ASP A 128 -22.15 -1.02 -24.25
N ALA A 129 -21.33 -1.66 -23.41
CA ALA A 129 -21.72 -2.81 -22.59
C ALA A 129 -22.35 -2.37 -21.24
N PRO A 130 -23.17 -3.21 -20.58
CA PRO A 130 -23.65 -2.93 -19.23
C PRO A 130 -22.51 -2.62 -18.25
N ALA A 131 -22.76 -1.71 -17.30
CA ALA A 131 -21.77 -1.34 -16.29
C ALA A 131 -21.37 -2.56 -15.46
N THR A 132 -20.06 -2.84 -15.42
CA THR A 132 -19.48 -3.92 -14.63
C THR A 132 -19.14 -3.47 -13.21
N ASP A 133 -19.04 -4.42 -12.30
CA ASP A 133 -18.47 -4.16 -10.98
C ASP A 133 -16.95 -3.98 -11.07
N TRP A 134 -16.40 -3.24 -10.12
CA TRP A 134 -14.95 -3.15 -10.00
C TRP A 134 -14.41 -4.53 -9.56
N PRO A 135 -13.44 -5.11 -10.28
CA PRO A 135 -12.89 -6.40 -9.88
C PRO A 135 -12.23 -6.27 -8.51
N ASP A 136 -12.36 -7.31 -7.68
CA ASP A 136 -11.56 -7.42 -6.47
C ASP A 136 -10.08 -7.50 -6.88
N LEU A 137 -9.36 -6.40 -6.67
CA LEU A 137 -7.96 -6.26 -7.07
C LEU A 137 -6.99 -6.94 -6.12
N GLY A 138 -7.50 -7.59 -5.08
CA GLY A 138 -6.69 -8.34 -4.16
C GLY A 138 -5.84 -7.43 -3.25
N ALA A 139 -6.38 -6.29 -2.82
CA ALA A 139 -5.93 -5.68 -1.57
C ALA A 139 -6.28 -6.57 -0.37
N LYS A 140 -7.17 -7.55 -0.56
CA LYS A 140 -7.23 -8.82 0.13
C LYS A 140 -6.32 -9.78 -0.62
N PHE A 141 -5.28 -10.33 0.00
CA PHE A 141 -4.37 -11.36 -0.54
C PHE A 141 -4.80 -12.02 -1.89
N LYS A 142 -3.97 -11.95 -2.95
CA LYS A 142 -4.23 -12.64 -4.23
C LYS A 142 -3.84 -14.13 -4.15
N PRO A 143 -4.78 -15.07 -4.34
CA PRO A 143 -4.45 -16.45 -4.68
C PRO A 143 -3.71 -16.49 -6.03
N GLY A 144 -2.55 -17.15 -6.08
CA GLY A 144 -1.79 -17.40 -7.32
C GLY A 144 -0.44 -16.69 -7.48
N ALA A 145 0.00 -15.87 -6.52
CA ALA A 145 1.35 -15.29 -6.51
C ALA A 145 2.40 -16.13 -5.75
N GLY A 146 2.05 -17.37 -5.41
CA GLY A 146 2.69 -18.23 -4.42
C GLY A 146 1.67 -18.69 -3.39
N LYS A 147 2.09 -19.55 -2.47
CA LYS A 147 1.24 -20.08 -1.39
C LYS A 147 0.70 -18.94 -0.51
N ALA A 148 -0.55 -19.06 -0.08
CA ALA A 148 -1.16 -18.14 0.87
C ALA A 148 -0.53 -18.31 2.24
N MET A 149 -0.26 -17.20 2.94
CA MET A 149 0.23 -17.23 4.32
C MET A 149 -0.68 -16.41 5.23
N VAL A 150 -1.16 -17.05 6.28
CA VAL A 150 -1.90 -16.40 7.36
C VAL A 150 -1.01 -16.34 8.60
N VAL A 151 -0.63 -15.15 9.04
CA VAL A 151 0.18 -14.96 10.25
C VAL A 151 -0.73 -14.51 11.38
N LYS A 152 -0.71 -15.20 12.52
CA LYS A 152 -1.47 -14.84 13.72
C LYS A 152 -0.53 -14.67 14.90
N GLY A 153 -0.80 -13.66 15.71
CA GLY A 153 -0.06 -13.49 16.95
C GLY A 153 -0.82 -12.70 18.00
N ALA A 154 -0.36 -12.85 19.22
CA ALA A 154 -0.70 -12.00 20.35
C ALA A 154 0.58 -11.39 20.90
N PHE A 155 0.46 -10.19 21.46
CA PHE A 155 1.59 -9.50 22.03
C PHE A 155 1.20 -8.68 23.25
N LYS A 156 2.19 -8.41 24.09
CA LYS A 156 2.13 -7.52 25.23
C LYS A 156 3.47 -6.81 25.38
N GLY A 157 3.43 -5.52 25.62
CA GLY A 157 4.61 -4.70 25.82
C GLY A 157 4.27 -3.39 26.51
N VAL A 158 5.19 -2.44 26.41
CA VAL A 158 5.02 -1.07 26.91
C VAL A 158 5.55 -0.08 25.87
N PHE A 159 5.02 1.15 25.88
CA PHE A 159 5.56 2.23 25.08
C PHE A 159 6.94 2.65 25.58
N THR A 160 7.91 2.70 24.68
CA THR A 160 9.30 3.08 24.97
C THR A 160 9.38 4.57 25.32
N GLU A 161 10.23 4.89 26.30
CA GLU A 161 10.59 6.28 26.58
C GLU A 161 11.48 6.86 25.47
N PRO A 162 11.19 8.08 24.98
CA PRO A 162 12.06 8.77 24.03
C PRO A 162 13.50 8.83 24.56
N GLY A 163 14.49 8.48 23.73
CA GLY A 163 15.92 8.55 24.07
C GLY A 163 16.53 7.34 24.80
N LYS A 164 15.74 6.38 25.31
CA LYS A 164 16.30 5.16 25.93
C LYS A 164 16.81 4.13 24.91
N ASP A 165 16.18 4.08 23.74
CA ASP A 165 16.49 3.13 22.66
C ASP A 165 16.62 3.83 21.30
N GLU A 166 17.10 5.08 21.26
CA GLU A 166 17.48 5.71 19.99
C GLU A 166 18.59 4.87 19.36
N ALA A 167 18.22 4.08 18.34
CA ALA A 167 19.20 3.38 17.52
C ALA A 167 20.18 4.43 16.97
N PRO A 168 21.51 4.22 17.09
CA PRO A 168 22.47 5.20 16.60
C PRO A 168 22.41 5.23 15.07
N GLY A 169 21.76 6.27 14.51
CA GLY A 169 21.72 6.54 13.07
C GLY A 169 20.42 7.25 12.65
N GLY A 170 20.55 8.39 11.96
CA GLY A 170 19.40 9.24 11.57
C GLY A 170 18.38 8.55 10.66
N ASP A 171 17.17 9.13 10.59
CA ASP A 171 16.01 8.99 9.69
C ASP A 171 15.64 7.63 9.01
N SER A 172 16.41 6.54 9.19
CA SER A 172 16.30 5.24 8.50
C SER A 172 16.61 4.02 9.40
N ALA A 173 17.02 4.23 10.66
CA ALA A 173 17.47 3.16 11.54
C ALA A 173 16.39 2.11 11.86
N LEU A 174 15.09 2.47 11.78
CA LEU A 174 14.00 1.50 11.95
C LEU A 174 13.91 0.48 10.83
N PHE A 175 14.69 0.53 9.75
CA PHE A 175 14.66 -0.53 8.72
C PHE A 175 16.05 -1.15 8.47
N ALA A 176 17.07 -0.70 9.19
CA ALA A 176 18.46 -1.04 8.90
C ALA A 176 18.89 -2.43 9.40
N SER A 177 18.29 -2.95 10.47
CA SER A 177 18.60 -4.27 11.03
C SER A 177 17.45 -4.82 11.88
N ILE A 178 17.51 -6.09 12.26
CA ILE A 178 16.67 -6.62 13.35
C ILE A 178 17.43 -6.41 14.67
N PRO A 179 16.86 -5.65 15.63
CA PRO A 179 17.57 -5.32 16.86
C PRO A 179 17.52 -6.50 17.85
N ASP A 180 18.59 -7.31 17.91
CA ASP A 180 18.74 -8.40 18.89
C ASP A 180 18.53 -7.95 20.34
N SER A 181 18.80 -6.68 20.65
CA SER A 181 18.58 -6.09 21.97
C SER A 181 17.11 -6.08 22.41
N LEU A 182 16.16 -6.20 21.48
CA LEU A 182 14.74 -6.31 21.82
C LEU A 182 14.33 -7.74 22.21
N LEU A 183 15.15 -8.77 21.93
CA LEU A 183 14.77 -10.14 22.28
C LEU A 183 14.71 -10.28 23.81
N GLY A 184 13.61 -10.83 24.31
CA GLY A 184 13.30 -10.89 25.73
C GLY A 184 12.59 -9.65 26.28
N THR A 185 12.32 -8.63 25.45
CA THR A 185 11.48 -7.49 25.84
C THR A 185 10.01 -7.76 25.50
N GLY A 186 9.11 -7.53 26.47
CA GLY A 186 7.70 -7.85 26.29
C GLY A 186 7.44 -9.34 26.07
N GLU A 187 6.23 -9.66 25.61
CA GLU A 187 5.78 -11.01 25.35
C GLU A 187 5.11 -11.03 23.98
N ALA A 188 5.40 -12.05 23.17
CA ALA A 188 4.63 -12.32 21.98
C ALA A 188 4.55 -13.81 21.70
N ASN A 189 3.56 -14.19 20.90
CA ASN A 189 3.54 -15.47 20.21
C ASN A 189 3.20 -15.21 18.76
N ILE A 190 3.87 -15.92 17.85
CA ILE A 190 3.60 -15.81 16.42
C ILE A 190 3.50 -17.21 15.86
N THR A 191 2.42 -17.44 15.13
CA THR A 191 2.18 -18.65 14.36
C THR A 191 1.86 -18.23 12.94
N PHE A 192 2.22 -19.05 11.97
CA PHE A 192 1.79 -18.80 10.60
C PHE A 192 1.34 -20.10 9.96
N MET A 193 0.42 -19.98 9.01
CA MET A 193 -0.12 -21.10 8.25
C MET A 193 0.16 -20.90 6.77
N ILE A 194 0.56 -21.96 6.09
CA ILE A 194 0.75 -22.00 4.63
C ILE A 194 0.06 -23.26 4.12
N GLU A 195 -0.88 -23.13 3.19
CA GLU A 195 -1.62 -24.27 2.59
C GLU A 195 -2.07 -25.31 3.64
N ASP A 196 -2.74 -24.83 4.70
CA ASP A 196 -3.30 -25.60 5.82
C ASP A 196 -2.27 -26.20 6.83
N GLU A 197 -0.97 -26.04 6.60
CA GLU A 197 0.06 -26.42 7.56
C GLU A 197 0.39 -25.27 8.51
N THR A 198 0.42 -25.56 9.82
CA THR A 198 0.75 -24.57 10.86
C THR A 198 2.20 -24.68 11.31
N TYR A 199 2.89 -23.55 11.31
CA TYR A 199 4.28 -23.40 11.69
C TYR A 199 4.41 -22.56 12.97
N LYS A 200 5.30 -23.01 13.87
CA LYS A 200 5.64 -22.33 15.14
C LYS A 200 7.15 -22.34 15.40
N PRO A 201 7.98 -21.77 14.51
CA PRO A 201 9.42 -21.93 14.60
C PRO A 201 10.06 -21.03 15.68
N PHE A 202 9.38 -19.99 16.12
CA PHE A 202 9.96 -18.96 16.99
C PHE A 202 9.88 -19.35 18.47
N THR A 203 11.01 -19.20 19.16
CA THR A 203 11.17 -19.49 20.59
C THR A 203 11.47 -18.25 21.41
N ARG A 204 11.93 -17.17 20.76
CA ARG A 204 12.31 -15.91 21.40
C ARG A 204 11.58 -14.77 20.72
N TYR A 205 11.14 -13.79 21.51
CA TYR A 205 10.31 -12.70 21.05
C TYR A 205 10.76 -11.37 21.67
N GLY A 206 10.44 -10.28 20.99
CA GLY A 206 10.63 -8.93 21.45
C GLY A 206 9.46 -8.04 21.03
N VAL A 207 9.03 -7.12 21.89
CA VAL A 207 7.98 -6.15 21.60
C VAL A 207 8.47 -4.76 22.00
N ARG A 208 8.58 -3.87 21.01
CA ARG A 208 8.83 -2.45 21.20
C ARG A 208 7.65 -1.66 20.70
N THR A 209 7.35 -0.53 21.33
CA THR A 209 6.32 0.37 20.82
C THR A 209 6.76 1.80 20.96
N THR A 210 6.72 2.58 19.87
CA THR A 210 7.12 3.98 19.86
C THR A 210 5.89 4.88 19.70
N PRO A 211 5.83 6.02 20.43
CA PRO A 211 4.69 6.93 20.35
C PRO A 211 4.62 7.69 19.02
N GLY A 212 5.75 7.81 18.32
CA GLY A 212 5.86 8.41 17.01
C GLY A 212 7.00 7.80 16.22
N ASN A 213 6.76 7.54 14.94
CA ASN A 213 7.72 6.99 14.01
C ASN A 213 8.79 8.05 13.69
N PRO A 214 10.08 7.79 13.95
CA PRO A 214 11.17 8.70 13.58
C PRO A 214 11.39 8.77 12.05
N ASP A 215 10.94 7.77 11.29
CA ASP A 215 11.20 7.67 9.85
C ASP A 215 10.33 8.62 9.01
N PHE A 216 10.79 8.96 7.79
CA PHE A 216 10.05 9.82 6.86
C PHE A 216 8.71 9.19 6.41
N ILE A 217 8.65 7.85 6.35
CA ILE A 217 7.40 7.14 6.04
C ILE A 217 6.50 7.22 7.26
N ARG A 218 5.40 8.00 7.17
CA ARG A 218 4.45 8.18 8.27
C ARG A 218 5.12 8.67 9.56
N LYS A 219 5.94 9.70 9.41
CA LYS A 219 6.58 10.37 10.55
C LYS A 219 5.56 10.71 11.65
N ASP A 220 5.96 10.50 12.89
CA ASP A 220 5.18 10.73 14.12
C ASP A 220 3.99 9.77 14.34
N TYR A 221 3.81 8.75 13.50
CA TYR A 221 2.76 7.75 13.72
C TYR A 221 3.20 6.73 14.77
N PRO A 222 2.34 6.31 15.71
CA PRO A 222 2.71 5.26 16.66
C PRO A 222 3.03 3.95 15.95
N VAL A 223 4.07 3.25 16.41
CA VAL A 223 4.55 1.99 15.82
C VAL A 223 4.56 0.92 16.88
N ILE A 224 3.97 -0.23 16.58
CA ILE A 224 4.16 -1.48 17.33
C ILE A 224 5.11 -2.35 16.51
N GLU A 225 6.21 -2.73 17.12
CA GLU A 225 7.26 -3.54 16.52
C GLU A 225 7.40 -4.85 17.28
N LEU A 226 7.31 -5.94 16.55
CA LEU A 226 7.51 -7.27 17.06
C LEU A 226 8.71 -7.89 16.36
N ILE A 227 9.59 -8.50 17.14
CA ILE A 227 10.64 -9.36 16.62
C ILE A 227 10.45 -10.78 17.11
N ALA A 228 10.78 -11.75 16.27
CA ALA A 228 10.71 -13.17 16.61
C ALA A 228 11.94 -13.88 16.06
N SER A 229 12.58 -14.69 16.87
CA SER A 229 13.73 -15.49 16.47
C SER A 229 13.60 -16.92 16.99
N SER A 230 14.42 -17.79 16.41
CA SER A 230 14.40 -19.22 16.66
C SER A 230 15.77 -19.72 17.05
N ASP A 231 15.82 -20.73 17.91
CA ASP A 231 17.05 -21.47 18.20
C ASP A 231 17.30 -22.58 17.15
N SER A 232 16.30 -22.90 16.33
CA SER A 232 16.36 -23.95 15.29
C SER A 232 16.89 -23.43 13.94
N GLY A 233 17.40 -22.20 13.88
CA GLY A 233 17.96 -21.61 12.67
C GLY A 233 16.94 -21.05 11.67
N HIS A 234 15.65 -20.99 11.99
CA HIS A 234 14.68 -20.27 11.16
C HIS A 234 15.07 -18.78 11.11
N PRO A 235 15.08 -18.13 9.92
CA PRO A 235 15.44 -16.72 9.83
C PRO A 235 14.55 -15.85 10.72
N PRO A 236 15.10 -14.86 11.44
CA PRO A 236 14.34 -14.00 12.33
C PRO A 236 13.29 -13.20 11.56
N TRP A 237 12.19 -12.89 12.24
CA TRP A 237 11.12 -12.05 11.72
C TRP A 237 11.08 -10.72 12.45
N ARG A 238 10.70 -9.68 11.69
CA ARG A 238 10.38 -8.35 12.18
C ARG A 238 9.09 -7.87 11.58
N LEU A 239 8.09 -7.65 12.43
CA LEU A 239 6.78 -7.11 12.06
C LEU A 239 6.66 -5.68 12.58
N LEU A 240 6.39 -4.76 11.68
CA LEU A 240 6.06 -3.37 12.00
C LEU A 240 4.59 -3.13 11.71
N LEU A 241 3.87 -2.59 12.70
CA LEU A 241 2.50 -2.11 12.58
C LEU A 241 2.53 -0.60 12.86
N ILE A 242 2.34 0.23 11.83
CA ILE A 242 2.33 1.68 11.92
C ILE A 242 0.89 2.16 11.86
N LEU A 243 0.39 2.71 12.97
CA LEU A 243 -1.03 3.01 13.15
C LEU A 243 -1.31 4.48 12.83
N ASP A 244 -2.40 4.75 12.12
CA ASP A 244 -2.87 6.11 11.88
C ASP A 244 -3.31 6.76 13.20
N PRO A 245 -2.64 7.85 13.66
CA PRO A 245 -2.92 8.49 14.94
C PRO A 245 -4.32 9.11 15.03
N TYR A 246 -5.01 9.28 13.90
CA TYR A 246 -6.38 9.79 13.87
C TYR A 246 -7.45 8.70 13.88
N GLN A 247 -7.06 7.43 13.70
CA GLN A 247 -7.97 6.29 13.71
C GLN A 247 -7.81 5.39 14.94
N VAL A 248 -6.65 5.44 15.60
CA VAL A 248 -6.42 4.73 16.87
C VAL A 248 -6.81 5.59 18.08
N ALA A 249 -7.57 5.01 19.00
CA ALA A 249 -8.00 5.60 20.27
C ALA A 249 -7.20 5.04 21.45
N VAL A 250 -7.18 5.76 22.57
CA VAL A 250 -6.64 5.23 23.85
C VAL A 250 -7.54 4.11 24.35
N GLY A 251 -6.95 2.99 24.78
CA GLY A 251 -7.65 1.80 25.25
C GLY A 251 -7.90 0.78 24.13
N LYS A 252 -9.12 0.23 24.09
CA LYS A 252 -9.48 -0.84 23.16
C LYS A 252 -9.68 -0.34 21.74
N ASN A 253 -9.17 -1.08 20.77
CA ASN A 253 -9.35 -0.79 19.35
C ASN A 253 -9.62 -2.07 18.55
N GLN A 254 -10.36 -1.93 17.46
CA GLN A 254 -10.48 -2.94 16.42
C GLN A 254 -10.19 -2.24 15.09
N LEU A 255 -9.04 -2.56 14.50
CA LEU A 255 -8.47 -1.84 13.37
C LEU A 255 -8.26 -2.78 12.19
N ASP A 256 -8.53 -2.28 10.99
CA ASP A 256 -8.19 -2.97 9.76
C ASP A 256 -6.70 -2.78 9.44
N ILE A 257 -6.04 -3.86 9.08
CA ILE A 257 -4.71 -3.80 8.45
C ILE A 257 -4.97 -3.69 6.95
N ASP A 258 -4.91 -2.47 6.44
CA ASP A 258 -5.31 -2.15 5.06
C ASP A 258 -4.33 -1.19 4.35
N HIS A 259 -3.14 -1.01 4.93
CA HIS A 259 -2.12 -0.04 4.55
C HIS A 259 -2.44 1.41 4.86
N PHE A 260 -3.62 1.74 5.40
CA PHE A 260 -4.02 3.12 5.72
C PHE A 260 -4.18 3.25 7.23
N THR A 261 -5.15 2.53 7.78
CA THR A 261 -5.48 2.48 9.20
C THR A 261 -4.32 1.89 9.99
N VAL A 262 -3.86 0.71 9.57
CA VAL A 262 -2.61 0.11 10.01
C VAL A 262 -1.80 -0.26 8.78
N TRP A 263 -0.59 0.29 8.67
CA TRP A 263 0.38 -0.15 7.68
C TRP A 263 1.25 -1.22 8.30
N ALA A 264 1.25 -2.40 7.69
CA ALA A 264 2.02 -3.54 8.14
C ALA A 264 3.20 -3.79 7.19
N GLN A 265 4.36 -4.09 7.76
CA GLN A 265 5.51 -4.63 7.04
C GLN A 265 6.05 -5.83 7.81
N LEU A 266 6.20 -6.95 7.11
CA LEU A 266 6.85 -8.15 7.65
C LEU A 266 8.15 -8.39 6.88
N THR A 267 9.26 -8.49 7.61
CA THR A 267 10.58 -8.84 7.08
C THR A 267 11.05 -10.16 7.68
N GLN A 268 11.54 -11.06 6.83
CA GLN A 268 12.23 -12.30 7.19
C GLN A 268 13.73 -12.15 6.86
N GLY A 269 14.59 -12.50 7.82
CA GLY A 269 16.04 -12.37 7.70
C GLY A 269 16.54 -10.94 7.92
N GLU A 270 17.86 -10.79 8.06
CA GLU A 270 18.48 -9.49 8.31
C GLU A 270 18.37 -8.57 7.09
N PRO A 271 17.80 -7.36 7.22
CA PRO A 271 17.73 -6.38 6.14
C PRO A 271 19.06 -6.19 5.42
N GLY A 272 19.04 -6.24 4.08
CA GLY A 272 20.23 -6.10 3.24
C GLY A 272 21.05 -7.38 3.04
N SER A 273 20.71 -8.49 3.72
CA SER A 273 21.31 -9.80 3.41
C SER A 273 20.70 -10.43 2.15
N GLU A 274 21.42 -11.37 1.53
CA GLU A 274 21.01 -12.05 0.28
C GLU A 274 19.68 -12.83 0.44
N HIS A 275 19.41 -13.33 1.64
CA HIS A 275 18.21 -14.12 1.95
C HIS A 275 17.08 -13.29 2.56
N ALA A 276 17.27 -11.98 2.73
CA ALA A 276 16.26 -11.11 3.30
C ALA A 276 15.05 -10.97 2.37
N GLN A 277 13.86 -11.07 2.96
CA GLN A 277 12.61 -10.92 2.24
C GLN A 277 11.69 -9.99 3.01
N THR A 278 11.17 -8.97 2.33
CA THR A 278 10.28 -7.97 2.96
C THR A 278 8.99 -7.87 2.17
N THR A 279 7.87 -7.94 2.89
CA THR A 279 6.55 -7.62 2.37
C THR A 279 6.05 -6.36 3.07
N ALA A 280 6.05 -5.24 2.35
CA ALA A 280 5.55 -3.95 2.83
C ALA A 280 4.24 -3.51 2.14
N PHE A 281 3.89 -4.21 1.05
CA PHE A 281 2.66 -4.05 0.31
C PHE A 281 1.99 -5.40 0.10
N GLY A 282 0.65 -5.45 0.13
CA GLY A 282 -0.13 -6.68 -0.01
C GLY A 282 -0.41 -7.43 1.29
N ILE A 283 -0.12 -6.84 2.45
CA ILE A 283 -0.57 -7.36 3.76
C ILE A 283 -1.96 -6.81 4.08
N SER A 284 -2.88 -7.69 4.42
CA SER A 284 -4.23 -7.32 4.88
C SER A 284 -4.60 -8.04 6.17
N GLY A 285 -5.65 -7.64 6.87
CA GLY A 285 -6.15 -8.39 8.04
C GLY A 285 -6.66 -7.49 9.15
N SER A 286 -6.44 -7.89 10.39
CA SER A 286 -6.99 -7.18 11.56
C SER A 286 -5.98 -7.03 12.69
N LEU A 287 -6.13 -5.95 13.44
CA LEU A 287 -5.43 -5.68 14.69
C LEU A 287 -6.46 -5.33 15.76
N GLU A 288 -6.57 -6.19 16.78
CA GLU A 288 -7.32 -5.93 18.00
C GLU A 288 -6.35 -5.47 19.08
N LEU A 289 -6.57 -4.29 19.65
CA LEU A 289 -5.83 -3.81 20.81
C LEU A 289 -6.73 -3.91 22.04
N ASP A 290 -6.23 -4.59 23.08
CA ASP A 290 -6.87 -4.64 24.39
C ASP A 290 -6.43 -3.45 25.25
N GLU A 291 -5.17 -3.02 25.10
CA GLU A 291 -4.58 -1.84 25.74
C GLU A 291 -3.78 -1.03 24.72
N PHE A 292 -3.94 0.30 24.73
CA PHE A 292 -3.15 1.21 23.91
C PHE A 292 -3.11 2.61 24.53
N SER A 293 -1.93 3.20 24.63
CA SER A 293 -1.75 4.61 24.97
C SER A 293 -0.40 5.08 24.46
N ARG A 294 -0.35 6.26 23.82
CA ARG A 294 0.92 6.84 23.34
C ARG A 294 1.79 7.41 24.46
N GLN A 295 1.41 7.22 25.72
CA GLN A 295 2.23 7.67 26.85
C GLN A 295 3.38 6.70 27.08
N PRO A 296 4.63 7.17 27.14
CA PRO A 296 5.76 6.35 27.55
C PRO A 296 5.49 5.56 28.84
N GLY A 297 5.88 4.29 28.86
CA GLY A 297 5.65 3.36 29.97
C GLY A 297 4.24 2.77 30.03
N ALA A 298 3.28 3.26 29.24
CA ALA A 298 1.93 2.71 29.24
C ALA A 298 1.90 1.31 28.59
N PRO A 299 1.03 0.41 29.08
CA PRO A 299 0.90 -0.92 28.50
C PRO A 299 0.30 -0.87 27.11
N VAL A 300 0.72 -1.82 26.28
CA VAL A 300 0.12 -2.12 25.00
C VAL A 300 -0.03 -3.62 24.86
N SER A 301 -1.20 -4.07 24.45
CA SER A 301 -1.48 -5.49 24.27
C SER A 301 -2.53 -5.69 23.21
N GLY A 302 -2.46 -6.82 22.51
CA GLY A 302 -3.38 -7.08 21.43
C GLY A 302 -3.13 -8.38 20.69
N ARG A 303 -3.95 -8.59 19.67
CA ARG A 303 -3.94 -9.73 18.77
C ARG A 303 -4.02 -9.25 17.34
N PHE A 304 -3.34 -9.93 16.44
CA PHE A 304 -3.35 -9.60 15.04
C PHE A 304 -3.50 -10.84 14.17
N GLU A 305 -4.08 -10.63 12.99
CA GLU A 305 -4.11 -11.59 11.90
C GLU A 305 -3.69 -10.88 10.63
N LEU A 306 -2.67 -11.40 9.96
CA LEU A 306 -2.16 -10.92 8.67
C LEU A 306 -2.44 -11.96 7.59
N ASN A 307 -2.91 -11.49 6.44
CA ASN A 307 -3.13 -12.25 5.23
C ASN A 307 -2.19 -11.69 4.17
N MET A 308 -1.24 -12.53 3.71
CA MET A 308 -0.18 -12.15 2.77
C MET A 308 0.33 -13.36 1.97
N GLY A 309 1.21 -13.13 1.00
CA GLY A 309 1.89 -14.23 0.30
C GLY A 309 3.03 -14.80 1.13
N ALA A 310 3.22 -16.11 1.07
CA ALA A 310 4.36 -16.79 1.69
C ALA A 310 5.68 -16.23 1.15
N PHE A 311 6.73 -16.28 1.98
CA PHE A 311 8.11 -16.02 1.56
C PHE A 311 8.62 -17.15 0.64
N LYS A 312 9.61 -16.86 -0.21
CA LYS A 312 10.12 -17.75 -1.28
C LYS A 312 10.52 -19.13 -0.79
N GLU A 313 11.19 -19.24 0.36
CA GLU A 313 11.62 -20.52 0.94
C GLU A 313 10.44 -21.45 1.28
N ALA A 314 9.24 -20.89 1.43
CA ALA A 314 8.02 -21.64 1.65
C ALA A 314 7.13 -21.75 0.40
N ARG A 315 7.58 -21.27 -0.77
CA ARG A 315 6.83 -21.36 -2.05
C ARG A 315 7.17 -22.62 -2.85
N ASP A 316 8.33 -23.20 -2.61
CA ASP A 316 8.78 -24.45 -3.21
C ASP A 316 8.30 -25.67 -2.38
#